data_AF-A0A8B3C2Z8-F1
#
_entry.id   AF-A0A8B3C2Z8-F1
#
_cell.length_a   1.000
_cell.length_b   1.000
_cell.length_c   1.000
_cell.angle_alpha   90.00
_cell.angle_beta   90.00
_cell.angle_gamma   90.00
#
_symmetry.space_group_name_H-M   'P 1'
#
loop_
_entity.id
_entity.type
_entity.pdbx_description
1 polymer ?
#
loop_
_entity_poly.entity_id
_entity_poly.type
_entity_poly.pdbx_seq_one_letter_code
_entity_poly.pdbx_strand_id
1 'polypeptide(L)'
;MKKNLLAGLLLLWACSVYGQKRIVDPVRSDFSYVAKFDRVEITGKRTVAEVTLRYLPNYWIRYDSLTTYLQDCGSDRRYRLLAAEGFELNKEVYMPESGEMKARFIFDPVDADVHCVDFIDPSWKKSHNTYGIFLERSEKPSVLPDWASGNWLTTDGSNRWVCGFLPQTAVWRNDFWDYGTVTRKGKTLWVQLKNGDRDTTLCLKEGRDGALLLGSDGRTFATLGRDLVRRTAPAAEWKYDPEKYRDVLYGKKKAVIRGVIDGYTPKLGYTTGSLGVTDHVLRRDSYSLIEIRPDGRFDVEVEVEAPQALYMQIGEDVSGYVFVAPGDTLMCYYSITDLQNPRRHGYEQIWDCSRFMGGSAPHNQFYLIAQRMMPNPWGVYDRMSECIEKDASDEFRAWIDGRLRQVDDSLAALSARYEFSARTRNLLYANFRTAEYRNLLNYQMRHSDRRYTYSQRPDGTYKATPNPDYRPLPKSFCDFMTMDFVDDPLMIATTCFAEVINRLEYGPAMFVGAAYNGFNKRYDSSG
;
A
#
# COMPACT_ATOMS: atom_id res chain seq x y z
N MET A 1 3.69 -24.34 -74.01
CA MET A 1 2.87 -24.62 -72.80
C MET A 1 3.64 -25.21 -71.60
N LYS A 2 4.89 -25.70 -71.71
CA LYS A 2 5.64 -26.25 -70.56
C LYS A 2 6.45 -25.24 -69.73
N LYS A 3 6.79 -24.05 -70.26
CA LYS A 3 7.60 -23.04 -69.53
C LYS A 3 6.80 -22.16 -68.56
N ASN A 4 5.48 -22.02 -68.77
CA ASN A 4 4.64 -21.16 -67.92
C ASN A 4 4.06 -21.90 -66.69
N LEU A 5 4.01 -23.24 -66.71
CA LEU A 5 3.60 -24.03 -65.54
C LEU A 5 4.71 -24.09 -64.48
N LEU A 6 6.00 -24.15 -64.88
CA LEU A 6 7.12 -24.16 -63.94
C LEU A 6 7.28 -22.82 -63.20
N ALA A 7 7.03 -21.70 -63.87
CA ALA A 7 7.09 -20.37 -63.23
C ALA A 7 5.96 -20.17 -62.20
N GLY A 8 4.76 -20.71 -62.47
CA GLY A 8 3.64 -20.68 -61.51
C GLY A 8 3.88 -21.56 -60.27
N LEU A 9 4.51 -22.72 -60.44
CA LEU A 9 4.89 -23.61 -59.33
C LEU A 9 6.06 -23.06 -58.49
N LEU A 10 7.00 -22.33 -59.09
CA LEU A 10 8.09 -21.64 -58.38
C LEU A 10 7.61 -20.39 -57.60
N LEU A 11 6.60 -19.67 -58.09
CA LEU A 11 5.96 -18.56 -57.37
C LEU A 11 5.07 -19.04 -56.21
N LEU A 12 4.45 -20.21 -56.35
CA LEU A 12 3.70 -20.86 -55.25
C LEU A 12 4.63 -21.46 -54.18
N TRP A 13 5.86 -21.86 -54.54
CA TRP A 13 6.89 -22.29 -53.57
C TRP A 13 7.60 -21.12 -52.87
N ALA A 14 7.72 -19.96 -53.51
CA ALA A 14 8.29 -18.75 -52.90
C ALA A 14 7.35 -18.06 -51.90
N CYS A 15 6.05 -18.39 -51.90
CA CYS A 15 5.08 -17.89 -50.93
C CYS A 15 4.94 -18.80 -49.69
N SER A 16 5.56 -19.97 -49.68
CA SER A 16 5.70 -20.79 -48.47
C SER A 16 6.95 -20.37 -47.69
N VAL A 17 6.74 -19.87 -46.47
CA VAL A 17 7.74 -19.68 -45.39
C VAL A 17 8.51 -18.34 -45.36
N TYR A 18 7.84 -17.20 -45.55
CA TYR A 18 8.13 -16.05 -44.67
C TYR A 18 7.06 -16.04 -43.59
N GLY A 19 7.31 -16.76 -42.48
CA GLY A 19 6.44 -16.69 -41.31
C GLY A 19 6.29 -15.23 -40.90
N GLN A 20 5.05 -14.76 -40.82
CA GLN A 20 4.70 -13.37 -40.52
C GLN A 20 5.39 -12.96 -39.21
N LYS A 21 6.37 -12.06 -39.29
CA LYS A 21 7.09 -11.54 -38.12
C LYS A 21 6.18 -10.54 -37.42
N ARG A 22 5.71 -10.87 -36.22
CA ARG A 22 4.91 -9.99 -35.35
C ARG A 22 5.81 -9.41 -34.27
N ILE A 23 5.86 -8.08 -34.16
CA ILE A 23 6.64 -7.38 -33.11
C ILE A 23 5.68 -6.52 -32.30
N VAL A 24 5.80 -6.61 -30.98
CA VAL A 24 5.05 -5.80 -30.02
C VAL A 24 6.05 -5.01 -29.19
N ASP A 25 5.98 -3.70 -29.30
CA ASP A 25 6.86 -2.74 -28.63
C ASP A 25 6.16 -1.37 -28.51
N PRO A 26 5.90 -0.87 -27.28
CA PRO A 26 6.09 -1.57 -26.01
C PRO A 26 5.04 -2.66 -25.77
N VAL A 27 5.37 -3.65 -24.94
CA VAL A 27 4.42 -4.67 -24.47
C VAL A 27 3.64 -4.16 -23.26
N ARG A 28 2.33 -4.41 -23.25
CA ARG A 28 1.46 -4.17 -22.10
C ARG A 28 1.24 -5.46 -21.32
N SER A 29 1.31 -5.39 -20.00
CA SER A 29 0.85 -6.44 -19.08
C SER A 29 -0.29 -5.91 -18.20
N ASP A 30 -1.18 -6.79 -17.73
CA ASP A 30 -2.13 -6.42 -16.66
C ASP A 30 -1.45 -6.48 -15.28
N PHE A 31 -0.55 -7.44 -15.07
CA PHE A 31 0.25 -7.57 -13.87
C PHE A 31 1.64 -8.11 -14.17
N SER A 32 2.67 -7.61 -13.48
CA SER A 32 4.01 -8.18 -13.52
C SER A 32 4.62 -8.14 -12.13
N TYR A 33 4.98 -9.31 -11.61
CA TYR A 33 5.79 -9.40 -10.40
C TYR A 33 7.27 -9.22 -10.77
N VAL A 34 8.07 -10.29 -10.86
CA VAL A 34 9.51 -10.19 -11.16
C VAL A 34 9.80 -9.90 -12.64
N ALA A 35 9.15 -10.62 -13.56
CA ALA A 35 9.44 -10.52 -14.99
C ALA A 35 8.51 -9.54 -15.69
N LYS A 36 9.02 -8.34 -16.01
CA LYS A 36 8.33 -7.39 -16.88
C LYS A 36 8.75 -7.64 -18.33
N PHE A 37 7.78 -7.86 -19.20
CA PHE A 37 7.99 -8.01 -20.64
C PHE A 37 8.00 -6.62 -21.27
N ASP A 38 9.10 -6.26 -21.91
CA ASP A 38 9.26 -4.93 -22.52
C ASP A 38 8.93 -4.96 -24.02
N ARG A 39 9.38 -6.03 -24.70
CA ARG A 39 9.22 -6.21 -26.15
C ARG A 39 9.11 -7.70 -26.48
N VAL A 40 8.23 -8.05 -27.42
CA VAL A 40 8.04 -9.43 -27.89
C VAL A 40 8.12 -9.51 -29.41
N GLU A 41 8.94 -10.43 -29.92
CA GLU A 41 9.05 -10.79 -31.33
C GLU A 41 8.60 -12.23 -31.55
N ILE A 42 7.63 -12.44 -32.45
CA ILE A 42 7.05 -13.74 -32.76
C ILE A 42 7.33 -14.06 -34.23
N THR A 43 7.83 -15.26 -34.45
CA THR A 43 8.10 -15.84 -35.77
C THR A 43 7.54 -17.26 -35.81
N GLY A 44 7.39 -17.85 -37.00
CA GLY A 44 6.96 -19.24 -37.13
C GLY A 44 7.93 -20.28 -36.54
N LYS A 45 9.09 -19.88 -35.99
CA LYS A 45 10.07 -20.77 -35.37
C LYS A 45 10.18 -20.61 -33.85
N ARG A 46 9.94 -19.41 -33.33
CA ARG A 46 10.13 -19.06 -31.92
C ARG A 46 9.44 -17.75 -31.56
N THR A 47 9.21 -17.60 -30.28
CA THR A 47 8.86 -16.33 -29.64
C THR A 47 10.05 -15.84 -28.81
N VAL A 48 10.43 -14.58 -28.95
CA VAL A 48 11.53 -13.99 -28.20
C VAL A 48 11.03 -12.76 -27.46
N ALA A 49 11.15 -12.77 -26.13
CA ALA A 49 10.80 -11.65 -25.27
C ALA A 49 12.07 -10.99 -24.72
N GLU A 50 12.17 -9.68 -24.86
CA GLU A 50 13.07 -8.87 -24.05
C GLU A 50 12.37 -8.60 -22.71
N VAL A 51 13.03 -8.96 -21.61
CA VAL A 51 12.47 -8.86 -20.27
C VAL A 51 13.40 -8.08 -19.34
N THR A 52 12.79 -7.26 -18.49
CA THR A 52 13.43 -6.65 -17.34
C THR A 52 13.00 -7.40 -16.09
N LEU A 53 13.95 -8.04 -15.42
CA LEU A 53 13.75 -8.78 -14.17
C LEU A 53 14.00 -7.84 -13.00
N ARG A 54 13.08 -7.79 -12.04
CA ARG A 54 13.11 -6.88 -10.88
C ARG A 54 12.83 -7.63 -9.60
N TYR A 55 13.77 -7.62 -8.67
CA TYR A 55 13.62 -8.27 -7.37
C TYR A 55 14.52 -7.59 -6.32
N LEU A 56 14.56 -8.11 -5.11
CA LEU A 56 15.42 -7.59 -4.04
C LEU A 56 16.91 -7.65 -4.44
N PRO A 57 17.71 -6.60 -4.18
CA PRO A 57 19.15 -6.62 -4.38
C PRO A 57 19.81 -7.80 -3.66
N ASN A 58 20.73 -8.50 -4.33
CA ASN A 58 21.47 -9.65 -3.81
C ASN A 58 20.62 -10.88 -3.41
N TYR A 59 19.31 -10.88 -3.70
CA TYR A 59 18.49 -12.10 -3.62
C TYR A 59 18.55 -12.86 -4.92
N TRP A 60 18.32 -14.17 -4.88
CA TRP A 60 18.27 -15.00 -6.09
C TRP A 60 16.84 -15.16 -6.62
N ILE A 61 16.75 -15.36 -7.92
CA ILE A 61 15.55 -15.83 -8.63
C ILE A 61 15.93 -17.05 -9.49
N ARG A 62 14.95 -17.88 -9.83
CA ARG A 62 15.14 -19.06 -10.68
C ARG A 62 13.90 -19.28 -11.55
N TYR A 63 14.14 -19.56 -12.83
CA TYR A 63 13.15 -20.09 -13.77
C TYR A 63 13.65 -21.43 -14.31
N ASP A 64 12.75 -22.40 -14.42
CA ASP A 64 13.06 -23.76 -14.85
C ASP A 64 12.49 -24.05 -16.24
N SER A 65 13.37 -24.38 -17.20
CA SER A 65 12.99 -24.57 -18.60
C SER A 65 12.02 -25.74 -18.82
N LEU A 66 11.86 -26.65 -17.84
CA LEU A 66 10.93 -27.77 -17.92
C LEU A 66 9.51 -27.38 -17.48
N THR A 67 9.37 -26.35 -16.63
CA THR A 67 8.07 -26.00 -16.02
C THR A 67 7.60 -24.59 -16.35
N THR A 68 8.49 -23.66 -16.69
CA THR A 68 8.12 -22.27 -17.01
C THR A 68 7.62 -22.16 -18.46
N TYR A 69 6.50 -21.48 -18.68
CA TYR A 69 5.88 -21.33 -20.01
C TYR A 69 5.09 -20.03 -20.16
N LEU A 70 4.79 -19.68 -21.41
CA LEU A 70 3.67 -18.79 -21.75
C LEU A 70 2.41 -19.62 -21.93
N GLN A 71 1.27 -19.17 -21.38
CA GLN A 71 -0.03 -19.80 -21.57
C GLN A 71 -0.98 -18.82 -22.26
N ASP A 72 -1.70 -19.28 -23.29
CA ASP A 72 -2.76 -18.50 -23.94
C ASP A 72 -3.83 -18.07 -22.90
N CYS A 73 -4.17 -16.77 -22.87
CA CYS A 73 -5.19 -16.27 -21.94
C CYS A 73 -6.58 -16.87 -22.24
N GLY A 74 -6.84 -17.31 -23.47
CA GLY A 74 -8.13 -17.83 -23.93
C GLY A 74 -8.23 -19.35 -24.02
N SER A 75 -7.14 -20.09 -23.76
CA SER A 75 -7.12 -21.56 -23.85
C SER A 75 -6.04 -22.19 -22.97
N ASP A 76 -5.96 -23.52 -22.92
CA ASP A 76 -4.91 -24.23 -22.20
C ASP A 76 -3.63 -24.43 -23.02
N ARG A 77 -3.50 -23.78 -24.20
CA ARG A 77 -2.27 -23.84 -25.02
C ARG A 77 -1.09 -23.24 -24.27
N ARG A 78 0.04 -23.95 -24.28
CA ARG A 78 1.28 -23.56 -23.59
C ARG A 78 2.45 -23.55 -24.56
N TYR A 79 3.35 -22.59 -24.35
CA TYR A 79 4.55 -22.36 -25.13
C TYR A 79 5.74 -22.35 -24.17
N ARG A 80 6.59 -23.38 -24.22
CA ARG A 80 7.61 -23.61 -23.20
C ARG A 80 8.74 -22.59 -23.29
N LEU A 81 9.35 -22.26 -22.16
CA LEU A 81 10.61 -21.53 -22.12
C LEU A 81 11.75 -22.47 -22.53
N LEU A 82 12.35 -22.22 -23.69
CA LEU A 82 13.38 -23.07 -24.29
C LEU A 82 14.79 -22.66 -23.88
N ALA A 83 15.06 -21.36 -23.81
CA ALA A 83 16.37 -20.81 -23.50
C ALA A 83 16.25 -19.38 -22.99
N ALA A 84 17.32 -18.88 -22.37
CA ALA A 84 17.46 -17.49 -22.00
C ALA A 84 18.86 -16.97 -22.35
N GLU A 85 18.96 -15.69 -22.70
CA GLU A 85 20.22 -14.97 -22.84
C GLU A 85 20.31 -13.90 -21.75
N GLY A 86 21.45 -13.75 -21.10
CA GLY A 86 21.62 -12.84 -19.95
C GLY A 86 21.00 -13.36 -18.64
N PHE A 87 20.48 -14.59 -18.62
CA PHE A 87 19.96 -15.28 -17.44
C PHE A 87 20.22 -16.79 -17.58
N GLU A 88 20.73 -17.44 -16.54
CA GLU A 88 21.02 -18.88 -16.55
C GLU A 88 19.81 -19.68 -16.01
N LEU A 89 19.13 -20.42 -16.89
CA LEU A 89 17.98 -21.25 -16.50
C LEU A 89 18.41 -22.42 -15.61
N ASN A 90 17.46 -22.92 -14.82
CA ASN A 90 17.62 -24.09 -13.93
C ASN A 90 18.62 -23.89 -12.78
N LYS A 91 19.12 -22.66 -12.57
CA LYS A 91 20.00 -22.29 -11.45
C LYS A 91 19.48 -21.05 -10.73
N GLU A 92 19.96 -20.87 -9.51
CA GLU A 92 19.80 -19.62 -8.77
C GLU A 92 20.66 -18.54 -9.42
N VAL A 93 20.02 -17.44 -9.83
CA VAL A 93 20.70 -16.26 -10.37
C VAL A 93 20.49 -15.11 -9.39
N TYR A 94 21.58 -14.63 -8.80
CA TYR A 94 21.56 -13.54 -7.83
C TYR A 94 21.39 -12.19 -8.54
N MET A 95 20.47 -11.37 -8.04
CA MET A 95 20.24 -10.03 -8.55
C MET A 95 21.43 -9.11 -8.23
N PRO A 96 21.80 -8.21 -9.14
CA PRO A 96 22.79 -7.17 -8.86
C PRO A 96 22.33 -6.22 -7.74
N GLU A 97 23.24 -5.38 -7.24
CA GLU A 97 22.92 -4.33 -6.25
C GLU A 97 21.77 -3.41 -6.66
N SER A 98 21.59 -3.21 -7.97
CA SER A 98 20.47 -2.44 -8.52
C SER A 98 19.11 -3.10 -8.31
N GLY A 99 19.05 -4.40 -8.01
CA GLY A 99 17.83 -5.21 -7.98
C GLY A 99 17.17 -5.37 -9.35
N GLU A 100 17.87 -5.04 -10.44
CA GLU A 100 17.34 -5.08 -11.81
C GLU A 100 18.36 -5.66 -12.79
N MET A 101 17.93 -6.60 -13.63
CA MET A 101 18.73 -7.14 -14.74
C MET A 101 17.89 -7.35 -16.00
N LYS A 102 18.53 -7.30 -17.17
CA LYS A 102 17.89 -7.56 -18.46
C LYS A 102 18.21 -8.96 -18.95
N ALA A 103 17.23 -9.63 -19.54
CA ALA A 103 17.40 -10.92 -20.19
C ALA A 103 16.57 -11.00 -21.46
N ARG A 104 16.86 -12.01 -22.29
CA ARG A 104 15.97 -12.42 -23.40
C ARG A 104 15.47 -13.82 -23.12
N PHE A 105 14.16 -14.00 -23.08
CA PHE A 105 13.53 -15.31 -22.94
C PHE A 105 13.07 -15.81 -24.31
N ILE A 106 13.41 -17.06 -24.63
CA ILE A 106 13.12 -17.69 -25.92
C ILE A 106 12.14 -18.83 -25.67
N PHE A 107 10.97 -18.75 -26.28
CA PHE A 107 9.89 -19.71 -26.14
C PHE A 107 9.57 -20.41 -27.46
N ASP A 108 8.76 -21.46 -27.37
CA ASP A 108 8.04 -22.02 -28.53
C ASP A 108 7.31 -20.91 -29.33
N PRO A 109 7.12 -21.10 -30.65
CA PRO A 109 6.38 -20.14 -31.46
C PRO A 109 4.93 -20.04 -30.97
N VAL A 110 4.50 -18.83 -30.61
CA VAL A 110 3.11 -18.55 -30.26
C VAL A 110 2.28 -18.53 -31.53
N ASP A 111 1.11 -19.16 -31.49
CA ASP A 111 0.21 -19.23 -32.65
C ASP A 111 -0.29 -17.83 -33.08
N ALA A 112 -0.61 -17.69 -34.37
CA ALA A 112 -0.99 -16.41 -34.96
C ALA A 112 -2.31 -15.83 -34.38
N ASP A 113 -3.20 -16.69 -33.90
CA ASP A 113 -4.50 -16.34 -33.31
C ASP A 113 -4.41 -16.00 -31.81
N VAL A 114 -3.24 -16.14 -31.18
CA VAL A 114 -3.06 -15.80 -29.77
C VAL A 114 -2.67 -14.34 -29.64
N HIS A 115 -3.49 -13.59 -28.89
CA HIS A 115 -3.37 -12.14 -28.68
C HIS A 115 -2.99 -11.76 -27.24
N CYS A 116 -3.08 -12.69 -26.30
CA CYS A 116 -2.76 -12.49 -24.89
C CYS A 116 -2.16 -13.78 -24.32
N VAL A 117 -1.08 -13.66 -23.56
CA VAL A 117 -0.48 -14.79 -22.83
C VAL A 117 -0.18 -14.42 -21.38
N ASP A 118 -0.15 -15.41 -20.50
CA ASP A 118 0.37 -15.31 -19.13
C ASP A 118 1.74 -15.99 -19.07
N PHE A 119 2.70 -15.43 -18.33
CA PHE A 119 3.98 -16.07 -18.05
C PHE A 119 3.92 -16.73 -16.68
N ILE A 120 3.98 -18.06 -16.67
CA ILE A 120 3.70 -18.90 -15.50
C ILE A 120 4.92 -19.75 -15.17
N ASP A 121 5.32 -19.71 -13.90
CA ASP A 121 6.12 -20.75 -13.28
C ASP A 121 5.29 -21.47 -12.21
N PRO A 122 4.95 -22.77 -12.39
CA PRO A 122 4.13 -23.51 -11.45
C PRO A 122 4.75 -23.67 -10.05
N SER A 123 6.06 -23.48 -9.90
CA SER A 123 6.73 -23.50 -8.59
C SER A 123 6.53 -22.21 -7.79
N TRP A 124 6.08 -21.14 -8.46
CA TRP A 124 5.82 -19.83 -7.86
C TRP A 124 4.37 -19.75 -7.35
N LYS A 125 4.14 -18.91 -6.33
CA LYS A 125 2.78 -18.52 -5.94
C LYS A 125 2.08 -17.87 -7.14
N LYS A 126 0.75 -18.03 -7.24
CA LYS A 126 -0.03 -17.36 -8.29
C LYS A 126 0.19 -15.85 -8.33
N SER A 127 0.34 -15.20 -7.17
CA SER A 127 0.65 -13.78 -7.01
C SER A 127 2.03 -13.36 -7.52
N HIS A 128 2.91 -14.31 -7.84
CA HIS A 128 4.28 -14.02 -8.27
C HIS A 128 4.52 -14.24 -9.78
N ASN A 129 3.49 -14.64 -10.53
CA ASN A 129 3.55 -14.77 -11.99
C ASN A 129 3.34 -13.41 -12.70
N THR A 130 3.42 -13.40 -14.04
CA THR A 130 3.10 -12.23 -14.86
C THR A 130 1.86 -12.54 -15.70
N TYR A 131 0.81 -11.72 -15.60
CA TYR A 131 -0.48 -11.98 -16.25
C TYR A 131 -0.83 -10.92 -17.30
N GLY A 132 -1.55 -11.38 -18.32
CA GLY A 132 -2.14 -10.53 -19.35
C GLY A 132 -1.09 -9.82 -20.19
N ILE A 133 -0.09 -10.54 -20.72
CA ILE A 133 0.90 -10.02 -21.67
C ILE A 133 0.25 -9.93 -23.04
N PHE A 134 -0.07 -8.71 -23.49
CA PHE A 134 -0.76 -8.50 -24.76
C PHE A 134 0.23 -8.58 -25.93
N LEU A 135 -0.07 -9.44 -26.90
CA LEU A 135 0.73 -9.72 -28.10
C LEU A 135 0.25 -8.92 -29.32
N GLU A 136 -0.42 -7.82 -29.04
CA GLU A 136 -0.84 -6.81 -29.99
C GLU A 136 -0.72 -5.44 -29.32
N ARG A 137 -0.69 -4.37 -30.11
CA ARG A 137 -0.84 -3.01 -29.57
C ARG A 137 -2.27 -2.85 -29.07
N SER A 138 -2.52 -3.33 -27.87
CA SER A 138 -3.79 -3.16 -27.16
C SER A 138 -3.66 -1.96 -26.23
N GLU A 139 -4.15 -0.81 -26.68
CA GLU A 139 -4.68 0.17 -25.74
C GLU A 139 -5.88 -0.51 -25.07
N LYS A 140 -5.96 -0.57 -23.73
CA LYS A 140 -7.29 -0.74 -23.11
C LYS A 140 -8.10 0.42 -23.67
N PRO A 141 -9.19 0.20 -24.44
CA PRO A 141 -9.91 1.31 -25.04
C PRO A 141 -10.48 2.16 -23.90
N SER A 142 -9.75 3.22 -23.55
CA SER A 142 -10.21 4.25 -22.64
C SER A 142 -11.14 5.13 -23.45
N VAL A 143 -12.31 5.43 -22.89
CA VAL A 143 -13.24 6.38 -23.51
C VAL A 143 -12.65 7.81 -23.49
N LEU A 144 -11.64 8.04 -22.65
CA LEU A 144 -10.93 9.30 -22.50
C LEU A 144 -9.54 9.25 -23.15
N PRO A 145 -9.07 10.38 -23.71
CA PRO A 145 -7.70 10.48 -24.23
C PRO A 145 -6.65 10.38 -23.11
N ASP A 146 -5.45 9.94 -23.46
CA ASP A 146 -4.35 9.68 -22.51
C ASP A 146 -3.99 10.85 -21.59
N TRP A 147 -4.10 12.09 -22.09
CA TRP A 147 -3.83 13.29 -21.28
C TRP A 147 -4.83 13.47 -20.15
N ALA A 148 -6.04 12.90 -20.24
CA ALA A 148 -7.07 12.95 -19.21
C ALA A 148 -7.03 11.74 -18.27
N SER A 149 -6.49 10.62 -18.71
CA SER A 149 -6.43 9.37 -17.94
C SER A 149 -5.56 9.48 -16.68
N GLY A 150 -5.88 8.68 -15.67
CA GLY A 150 -5.10 8.54 -14.43
C GLY A 150 -5.69 9.27 -13.23
N ASN A 151 -4.88 9.40 -12.17
CA ASN A 151 -5.28 9.96 -10.89
C ASN A 151 -4.82 11.41 -10.74
N TRP A 152 -5.74 12.30 -10.35
CA TRP A 152 -5.53 13.74 -10.36
C TRP A 152 -5.69 14.36 -8.98
N LEU A 153 -4.69 15.14 -8.57
CA LEU A 153 -4.51 15.73 -7.26
C LEU A 153 -4.61 17.24 -7.30
N THR A 154 -5.02 17.88 -6.20
CA THR A 154 -4.90 19.33 -6.06
C THR A 154 -3.44 19.77 -6.05
N THR A 155 -3.18 20.95 -6.63
CA THR A 155 -1.82 21.51 -6.75
C THR A 155 -1.49 22.57 -5.70
N ASP A 156 -2.30 22.68 -4.63
CA ASP A 156 -2.16 23.65 -3.54
C ASP A 156 -1.23 23.18 -2.40
N GLY A 157 -0.56 22.04 -2.60
CA GLY A 157 0.25 21.38 -1.57
C GLY A 157 -0.54 20.45 -0.65
N SER A 158 -1.87 20.44 -0.73
CA SER A 158 -2.69 19.48 0.03
C SER A 158 -2.80 18.12 -0.63
N ASN A 159 -2.52 18.06 -1.94
CA ASN A 159 -2.43 16.83 -2.71
C ASN A 159 -3.68 15.94 -2.59
N ARG A 160 -4.85 16.53 -2.37
CA ARG A 160 -6.10 15.77 -2.25
C ARG A 160 -6.40 15.10 -3.58
N TRP A 161 -6.69 13.80 -3.56
CA TRP A 161 -7.17 13.11 -4.74
C TRP A 161 -8.58 13.56 -5.09
N VAL A 162 -8.74 14.19 -6.27
CA VAL A 162 -9.99 14.81 -6.71
C VAL A 162 -10.78 13.87 -7.61
N CYS A 163 -10.09 13.21 -8.54
CA CYS A 163 -10.70 12.24 -9.43
C CYS A 163 -9.68 11.23 -9.97
N GLY A 164 -10.15 10.02 -10.25
CA GLY A 164 -9.41 9.01 -11.00
C GLY A 164 -10.15 8.69 -12.29
N PHE A 165 -9.53 8.90 -13.44
CA PHE A 165 -10.07 8.50 -14.74
C PHE A 165 -9.40 7.21 -15.17
N LEU A 166 -9.95 6.07 -14.71
CA LEU A 166 -9.46 4.74 -15.05
C LEU A 166 -10.04 4.32 -16.42
N PRO A 167 -9.47 3.31 -17.10
CA PRO A 167 -9.88 2.98 -18.48
C PRO A 167 -11.37 2.68 -18.65
N GLN A 168 -12.01 2.06 -17.65
CA GLN A 168 -13.40 1.60 -17.73
C GLN A 168 -14.34 2.27 -16.71
N THR A 169 -13.81 3.05 -15.77
CA THR A 169 -14.60 3.71 -14.73
C THR A 169 -13.93 5.01 -14.30
N ALA A 170 -14.72 6.02 -13.94
CA ALA A 170 -14.23 7.17 -13.21
C ALA A 170 -14.44 6.98 -11.70
N VAL A 171 -13.56 7.56 -10.91
CA VAL A 171 -13.69 7.76 -9.47
C VAL A 171 -13.88 9.24 -9.22
N TRP A 172 -15.01 9.62 -8.63
CA TRP A 172 -15.33 11.02 -8.34
C TRP A 172 -16.32 11.10 -7.18
N ARG A 173 -16.07 12.02 -6.23
CA ARG A 173 -16.90 12.23 -5.03
C ARG A 173 -17.17 10.94 -4.23
N ASN A 174 -16.11 10.21 -3.92
CA ASN A 174 -16.13 8.95 -3.16
C ASN A 174 -16.95 7.83 -3.81
N ASP A 175 -17.20 7.89 -5.12
CA ASP A 175 -18.01 6.89 -5.82
C ASP A 175 -17.41 6.51 -7.18
N PHE A 176 -17.83 5.37 -7.71
CA PHE A 176 -17.53 4.91 -9.05
C PHE A 176 -18.57 5.43 -10.03
N TRP A 177 -18.14 5.77 -11.24
CA TRP A 177 -19.02 6.25 -12.29
C TRP A 177 -18.65 5.59 -13.61
N ASP A 178 -19.68 5.18 -14.35
CA ASP A 178 -19.54 4.73 -15.73
C ASP A 178 -19.43 5.93 -16.66
N TYR A 179 -18.63 5.81 -17.72
CA TYR A 179 -18.57 6.83 -18.76
C TYR A 179 -19.83 6.76 -19.64
N GLY A 180 -20.52 7.90 -19.75
CA GLY A 180 -21.60 8.11 -20.70
C GLY A 180 -21.07 8.71 -22.01
N THR A 181 -21.82 9.68 -22.55
CA THR A 181 -21.41 10.38 -23.76
C THR A 181 -20.16 11.24 -23.50
N VAL A 182 -19.16 11.10 -24.37
CA VAL A 182 -17.97 11.95 -24.40
C VAL A 182 -18.00 12.80 -25.67
N THR A 183 -18.04 14.12 -25.52
CA THR A 183 -18.16 15.06 -26.65
C THR A 183 -17.09 16.14 -26.59
N ARG A 184 -16.41 16.38 -27.70
CA ARG A 184 -15.46 17.49 -27.82
C ARG A 184 -16.16 18.75 -28.34
N LYS A 185 -16.05 19.86 -27.60
CA LYS A 185 -16.53 21.20 -28.00
C LYS A 185 -15.35 22.17 -27.96
N GLY A 186 -14.74 22.42 -29.12
CA GLY A 186 -13.49 23.18 -29.22
C GLY A 186 -12.35 22.51 -28.45
N LYS A 187 -11.77 23.24 -27.49
CA LYS A 187 -10.70 22.72 -26.62
C LYS A 187 -11.20 21.94 -25.40
N THR A 188 -12.50 21.95 -25.12
CA THR A 188 -13.09 21.30 -23.95
C THR A 188 -13.64 19.93 -24.31
N LEU A 189 -13.27 18.92 -23.55
CA LEU A 189 -13.88 17.60 -23.56
C LEU A 189 -14.99 17.55 -22.51
N TRP A 190 -16.19 17.17 -22.90
CA TRP A 190 -17.34 17.02 -22.02
C TRP A 190 -17.56 15.53 -21.79
N VAL A 191 -17.46 15.10 -20.54
CA VAL A 191 -17.51 13.70 -20.14
C VAL A 191 -18.73 13.51 -19.24
N GLN A 192 -19.76 12.83 -19.75
CA GLN A 192 -20.87 12.41 -18.91
C GLN A 192 -20.43 11.25 -18.03
N LEU A 193 -20.78 11.33 -16.75
CA LEU A 193 -20.58 10.27 -15.76
C LEU A 193 -21.95 9.80 -15.27
N LYS A 194 -22.15 8.50 -15.16
CA LYS A 194 -23.41 7.88 -14.70
C LYS A 194 -23.17 6.92 -13.54
N ASN A 195 -24.07 6.91 -12.57
CA ASN A 195 -24.09 5.98 -11.45
C ASN A 195 -25.55 5.75 -11.03
N GLY A 196 -26.14 4.65 -11.51
CA GLY A 196 -27.57 4.39 -11.37
C GLY A 196 -28.40 5.54 -11.95
N ASP A 197 -29.31 6.08 -11.16
CA ASP A 197 -30.17 7.22 -11.53
C ASP A 197 -29.46 8.58 -11.44
N ARG A 198 -28.22 8.62 -10.95
CA ARG A 198 -27.42 9.86 -10.86
C ARG A 198 -26.60 10.01 -12.12
N ASP A 199 -26.56 11.22 -12.66
CA ASP A 199 -25.62 11.62 -13.68
C ASP A 199 -25.01 13.00 -13.41
N THR A 200 -23.87 13.25 -14.05
CA THR A 200 -23.19 14.55 -14.04
C THR A 200 -22.37 14.69 -15.30
N THR A 201 -21.95 15.91 -15.64
CA THR A 201 -21.00 16.13 -16.74
C THR A 201 -19.80 16.90 -16.22
N LEU A 202 -18.61 16.41 -16.54
CA LEU A 202 -17.34 17.07 -16.26
C LEU A 202 -16.78 17.69 -17.55
N CYS A 203 -16.18 18.86 -17.40
CA CYS A 203 -15.47 19.58 -18.45
C CYS A 203 -13.98 19.43 -18.22
N LEU A 204 -13.28 18.81 -19.18
CA LEU A 204 -11.85 18.57 -19.12
C LEU A 204 -11.13 19.38 -20.19
N LYS A 205 -9.96 19.95 -19.86
CA LYS A 205 -9.00 20.46 -20.83
C LYS A 205 -7.61 20.01 -20.46
N GLU A 206 -6.78 19.82 -21.49
CA GLU A 206 -5.35 19.66 -21.32
C GLU A 206 -4.74 21.00 -20.91
N GLY A 207 -4.08 21.01 -19.75
CA GLY A 207 -3.33 22.14 -19.22
C GLY A 207 -1.89 22.15 -19.73
N ARG A 208 -1.09 23.11 -19.24
CA ARG A 208 0.36 23.10 -19.46
C ARG A 208 1.00 22.00 -18.62
N ASP A 209 2.16 21.52 -19.06
CA ASP A 209 3.01 20.57 -18.32
C ASP A 209 2.27 19.27 -17.91
N GLY A 210 1.31 18.83 -18.73
CA GLY A 210 0.53 17.61 -18.48
C GLY A 210 -0.50 17.75 -17.36
N ALA A 211 -0.84 18.97 -16.92
CA ALA A 211 -1.89 19.21 -15.94
C ALA A 211 -3.29 18.96 -16.52
N LEU A 212 -4.23 18.59 -15.65
CA LEU A 212 -5.65 18.50 -15.99
C LEU A 212 -6.37 19.76 -15.51
N LEU A 213 -7.13 20.40 -16.41
CA LEU A 213 -8.08 21.43 -16.03
C LEU A 213 -9.47 20.79 -15.91
N LEU A 214 -9.99 20.72 -14.69
CA LEU A 214 -11.28 20.09 -14.36
C LEU A 214 -12.33 21.15 -14.00
N GLY A 215 -13.47 21.14 -14.68
CA GLY A 215 -14.63 22.00 -14.38
C GLY A 215 -15.96 21.24 -14.53
N SER A 216 -17.08 21.94 -14.30
CA SER A 216 -18.43 21.40 -14.48
C SER A 216 -19.34 22.29 -15.33
N ASP A 217 -19.03 23.58 -15.47
CA ASP A 217 -19.81 24.57 -16.22
C ASP A 217 -19.17 24.97 -17.57
N GLY A 218 -17.95 24.50 -17.83
CA GLY A 218 -17.16 24.87 -19.00
C GLY A 218 -16.53 26.27 -18.95
N ARG A 219 -16.68 26.99 -17.84
CA ARG A 219 -16.17 28.35 -17.61
C ARG A 219 -15.05 28.36 -16.58
N THR A 220 -15.27 27.70 -15.44
CA THR A 220 -14.34 27.62 -14.33
C THR A 220 -13.64 26.26 -14.32
N PHE A 221 -12.32 26.28 -14.10
CA PHE A 221 -11.51 25.07 -14.09
C PHE A 221 -10.53 25.10 -12.92
N ALA A 222 -10.51 24.03 -12.15
CA ALA A 222 -9.45 23.73 -11.20
C ALA A 222 -8.27 23.08 -11.93
N THR A 223 -7.05 23.52 -11.64
CA THR A 223 -5.83 22.87 -12.12
C THR A 223 -5.47 21.71 -11.20
N LEU A 224 -5.28 20.53 -11.77
CA LEU A 224 -4.91 19.31 -11.09
C LEU A 224 -3.60 18.74 -11.68
N GLY A 225 -2.81 18.08 -10.83
CA GLY A 225 -1.56 17.42 -11.20
C GLY A 225 -1.57 15.94 -10.88
N ARG A 226 -0.56 15.20 -11.33
CA ARG A 226 -0.38 13.77 -11.02
C ARG A 226 0.56 13.52 -9.85
N ASP A 227 1.53 14.41 -9.69
CA ASP A 227 2.60 14.29 -8.71
C ASP A 227 2.29 15.06 -7.42
N LEU A 228 2.89 14.60 -6.32
CA LEU A 228 2.84 15.32 -5.05
C LEU A 228 3.59 16.65 -5.17
N VAL A 229 2.89 17.75 -4.98
CA VAL A 229 3.47 19.09 -4.95
C VAL A 229 3.64 19.58 -3.52
N ARG A 230 4.69 20.38 -3.31
CA ARG A 230 4.90 21.06 -2.03
C ARG A 230 3.99 22.27 -1.92
N ARG A 231 3.62 22.63 -0.69
CA ARG A 231 2.97 23.92 -0.41
C ARG A 231 3.90 25.09 -0.79
N THR A 232 3.30 26.22 -1.17
CA THR A 232 4.04 27.46 -1.48
C THR A 232 3.95 28.50 -0.37
N ALA A 233 2.87 28.47 0.42
CA ALA A 233 2.71 29.31 1.60
C ALA A 233 3.38 28.68 2.83
N PRO A 234 3.81 29.47 3.83
CA PRO A 234 4.27 28.93 5.11
C PRO A 234 3.21 28.06 5.78
N ALA A 235 3.66 27.10 6.59
CA ALA A 235 2.76 26.31 7.43
C ALA A 235 2.08 27.20 8.46
N ALA A 236 0.77 27.02 8.63
CA ALA A 236 0.07 27.63 9.76
C ALA A 236 0.69 27.17 11.08
N GLU A 237 0.82 28.09 12.04
CA GLU A 237 1.20 27.78 13.40
C GLU A 237 0.31 26.67 13.95
N TRP A 238 0.91 25.74 14.66
CA TRP A 238 0.22 24.58 15.19
C TRP A 238 0.77 24.24 16.56
N LYS A 239 -0.16 23.99 17.47
CA LYS A 239 0.09 23.43 18.79
C LYS A 239 -0.76 22.17 18.91
N TYR A 240 -0.17 21.13 19.46
CA TYR A 240 -0.91 19.93 19.78
C TYR A 240 -2.00 20.24 20.82
N ASP A 241 -3.23 19.92 20.46
CA ASP A 241 -4.44 20.19 21.26
C ASP A 241 -5.41 19.02 21.08
N PRO A 242 -5.28 17.98 21.92
CA PRO A 242 -6.15 16.82 21.86
C PRO A 242 -7.48 17.03 22.59
N GLU A 243 -7.56 17.95 23.56
CA GLU A 243 -8.74 18.15 24.41
C GLU A 243 -10.02 18.44 23.65
N LYS A 244 -9.93 19.17 22.53
CA LYS A 244 -11.08 19.43 21.65
C LYS A 244 -11.76 18.18 21.07
N TYR A 245 -11.15 17.01 21.22
CA TYR A 245 -11.69 15.74 20.74
C TYR A 245 -12.41 14.90 21.82
N ARG A 246 -12.28 15.27 23.10
CA ARG A 246 -12.72 14.45 24.24
C ARG A 246 -14.15 13.92 24.12
N ASP A 247 -15.07 14.76 23.68
CA ASP A 247 -16.50 14.43 23.61
C ASP A 247 -17.03 14.20 22.19
N VAL A 248 -16.16 14.13 21.18
CA VAL A 248 -16.58 14.08 19.76
C VAL A 248 -16.01 12.90 18.98
N LEU A 249 -15.12 12.11 19.56
CA LEU A 249 -14.55 10.93 18.89
C LEU A 249 -15.48 9.72 18.96
N TYR A 250 -16.14 9.53 20.11
CA TYR A 250 -17.00 8.38 20.31
C TYR A 250 -18.38 8.60 19.71
N GLY A 251 -18.83 7.66 18.89
CA GLY A 251 -20.13 7.73 18.23
C GLY A 251 -20.29 6.61 17.22
N LYS A 252 -20.67 5.42 17.72
CA LYS A 252 -20.83 4.21 16.92
C LYS A 252 -21.73 4.42 15.71
N LYS A 253 -21.12 4.33 14.53
CA LYS A 253 -21.78 4.51 13.23
C LYS A 253 -21.14 3.57 12.21
N LYS A 254 -21.90 3.28 11.15
CA LYS A 254 -21.38 2.55 10.01
C LYS A 254 -20.45 3.43 9.19
N ALA A 255 -19.29 2.90 8.85
CA ALA A 255 -18.37 3.46 7.87
C ALA A 255 -18.36 2.55 6.64
N VAL A 256 -18.16 3.15 5.48
CA VAL A 256 -18.06 2.44 4.20
C VAL A 256 -16.64 2.59 3.67
N ILE A 257 -15.98 1.48 3.41
CA ILE A 257 -14.73 1.47 2.65
C ILE A 257 -15.09 0.96 1.26
N ARG A 258 -14.82 1.77 0.25
CA ARG A 258 -14.98 1.43 -1.17
C ARG A 258 -13.63 1.56 -1.84
N GLY A 259 -13.30 0.68 -2.77
CA GLY A 259 -12.03 0.85 -3.46
C GLY A 259 -11.87 0.03 -4.71
N VAL A 260 -10.76 0.28 -5.39
CA VAL A 260 -10.34 -0.41 -6.61
C VAL A 260 -8.86 -0.73 -6.51
N ILE A 261 -8.51 -1.96 -6.89
CA ILE A 261 -7.14 -2.41 -7.05
C ILE A 261 -6.82 -2.39 -8.54
N ASP A 262 -6.14 -1.34 -9.00
CA ASP A 262 -5.74 -1.20 -10.39
C ASP A 262 -4.69 -2.26 -10.76
N GLY A 263 -4.88 -2.89 -11.92
CA GLY A 263 -4.09 -4.05 -12.36
C GLY A 263 -4.46 -5.38 -11.68
N TYR A 264 -5.48 -5.42 -10.82
CA TYR A 264 -5.95 -6.68 -10.24
C TYR A 264 -6.53 -7.62 -11.29
N THR A 265 -6.32 -8.92 -11.06
CA THR A 265 -6.98 -10.01 -11.77
C THR A 265 -7.21 -11.18 -10.81
N PRO A 266 -8.35 -11.90 -10.89
CA PRO A 266 -8.58 -13.10 -10.08
C PRO A 266 -7.51 -14.20 -10.27
N LYS A 267 -6.74 -14.14 -11.37
CA LYS A 267 -5.61 -15.06 -11.63
C LYS A 267 -4.53 -14.99 -10.55
N LEU A 268 -4.45 -13.91 -9.77
CA LEU A 268 -3.55 -13.77 -8.62
C LEU A 268 -3.84 -14.79 -7.50
N GLY A 269 -4.99 -15.47 -7.53
CA GLY A 269 -5.30 -16.59 -6.64
C GLY A 269 -6.18 -16.23 -5.44
N TYR A 270 -6.66 -14.99 -5.34
CA TYR A 270 -7.58 -14.55 -4.30
C TYR A 270 -8.68 -13.67 -4.89
N THR A 271 -9.89 -13.79 -4.36
CA THR A 271 -11.07 -12.97 -4.70
C THR A 271 -11.68 -12.29 -3.48
N THR A 272 -11.03 -12.42 -2.32
CA THR A 272 -11.51 -11.92 -1.05
C THR A 272 -10.37 -11.30 -0.23
N GLY A 273 -10.76 -10.51 0.75
CA GLY A 273 -9.92 -10.00 1.82
C GLY A 273 -10.67 -10.00 3.15
N SER A 274 -10.05 -9.47 4.19
CA SER A 274 -10.69 -9.25 5.48
C SER A 274 -10.39 -7.84 6.00
N LEU A 275 -11.34 -7.29 6.75
CA LEU A 275 -11.21 -6.03 7.46
C LEU A 275 -11.48 -6.27 8.94
N GLY A 276 -10.43 -6.18 9.75
CA GLY A 276 -10.46 -6.29 11.20
C GLY A 276 -10.83 -4.96 11.86
N VAL A 277 -11.85 -5.01 12.73
CA VAL A 277 -12.31 -3.91 13.55
C VAL A 277 -12.30 -4.34 15.00
N THR A 278 -11.54 -3.62 15.81
CA THR A 278 -11.56 -3.74 17.27
C THR A 278 -12.72 -2.94 17.86
N ASP A 279 -13.53 -3.59 18.70
CA ASP A 279 -14.42 -2.94 19.66
C ASP A 279 -13.63 -2.75 20.96
N HIS A 280 -13.24 -1.51 21.24
CA HIS A 280 -12.42 -1.16 22.40
C HIS A 280 -13.18 -1.31 23.72
N VAL A 281 -14.50 -1.13 23.71
CA VAL A 281 -15.35 -1.29 24.90
C VAL A 281 -15.47 -2.77 25.28
N LEU A 282 -15.74 -3.64 24.31
CA LEU A 282 -15.91 -5.07 24.51
C LEU A 282 -14.59 -5.87 24.47
N ARG A 283 -13.51 -5.24 24.00
CA ARG A 283 -12.20 -5.87 23.75
C ARG A 283 -12.29 -7.07 22.83
N ARG A 284 -13.01 -6.91 21.73
CA ARG A 284 -13.24 -7.96 20.74
C ARG A 284 -12.88 -7.46 19.37
N ASP A 285 -12.16 -8.28 18.64
CA ASP A 285 -11.95 -8.07 17.22
C ASP A 285 -13.07 -8.76 16.45
N SER A 286 -13.55 -8.08 15.42
CA SER A 286 -14.50 -8.59 14.45
C SER A 286 -13.91 -8.43 13.06
N TYR A 287 -14.19 -9.38 12.17
CA TYR A 287 -13.65 -9.37 10.81
C TYR A 287 -14.80 -9.40 9.81
N SER A 288 -14.80 -8.42 8.91
CA SER A 288 -15.72 -8.37 7.78
C SER A 288 -15.04 -8.90 6.52
N LEU A 289 -15.75 -9.72 5.74
CA LEU A 289 -15.27 -10.20 4.45
C LEU A 289 -15.30 -9.05 3.43
N ILE A 290 -14.18 -8.84 2.74
CA ILE A 290 -14.13 -7.98 1.56
C ILE A 290 -14.26 -8.88 0.34
N GLU A 291 -15.28 -8.69 -0.49
CA GLU A 291 -15.39 -9.36 -1.78
C GLU A 291 -14.79 -8.46 -2.88
N ILE A 292 -13.86 -9.03 -3.66
CA ILE A 292 -13.17 -8.32 -4.75
C ILE A 292 -13.78 -8.77 -6.07
N ARG A 293 -14.39 -7.84 -6.78
CA ARG A 293 -14.95 -8.08 -8.10
C ARG A 293 -13.84 -8.37 -9.11
N PRO A 294 -14.13 -9.06 -10.25
CA PRO A 294 -13.11 -9.37 -11.26
C PRO A 294 -12.37 -8.14 -11.83
N ASP A 295 -12.98 -6.95 -11.76
CA ASP A 295 -12.40 -5.68 -12.18
C ASP A 295 -11.60 -4.95 -11.07
N GLY A 296 -11.39 -5.62 -9.93
CA GLY A 296 -10.64 -5.11 -8.78
C GLY A 296 -11.44 -4.18 -7.86
N ARG A 297 -12.71 -3.88 -8.17
CA ARG A 297 -13.55 -3.08 -7.28
C ARG A 297 -14.02 -3.88 -6.08
N PHE A 298 -14.11 -3.23 -4.93
CA PHE A 298 -14.66 -3.80 -3.70
C PHE A 298 -15.37 -2.72 -2.89
N ASP A 299 -16.23 -3.16 -1.98
CA ASP A 299 -16.80 -2.33 -0.93
C ASP A 299 -17.13 -3.20 0.28
N VAL A 300 -17.01 -2.60 1.46
CA VAL A 300 -17.32 -3.22 2.73
C VAL A 300 -17.87 -2.16 3.69
N GLU A 301 -18.90 -2.53 4.43
CA GLU A 301 -19.51 -1.70 5.47
C GLU A 301 -19.14 -2.28 6.83
N VAL A 302 -18.66 -1.43 7.73
CA VAL A 302 -18.24 -1.82 9.09
C VAL A 302 -18.75 -0.85 10.13
N GLU A 303 -19.08 -1.35 11.32
CA GLU A 303 -19.46 -0.51 12.44
C GLU A 303 -18.22 -0.08 13.22
N VAL A 304 -18.04 1.23 13.38
CA VAL A 304 -16.85 1.82 14.00
C VAL A 304 -17.30 2.76 15.11
N GLU A 305 -16.74 2.61 16.31
CA GLU A 305 -17.16 3.38 17.49
C GLU A 305 -16.41 4.70 17.69
N ALA A 306 -15.15 4.75 17.25
CA ALA A 306 -14.30 5.93 17.26
C ALA A 306 -13.35 5.88 16.06
N PRO A 307 -12.77 7.01 15.61
CA PRO A 307 -11.80 6.98 14.52
C PRO A 307 -10.67 5.99 14.84
N GLN A 308 -10.41 5.03 13.94
CA GLN A 308 -9.50 3.92 14.19
C GLN A 308 -8.81 3.48 12.90
N ALA A 309 -7.58 3.01 13.03
CA ALA A 309 -6.86 2.28 12.01
C ALA A 309 -7.32 0.81 11.99
N LEU A 310 -8.05 0.42 10.95
CA LEU A 310 -8.56 -0.94 10.75
C LEU A 310 -7.52 -1.81 10.05
N TYR A 311 -7.32 -3.03 10.54
CA TYR A 311 -6.39 -3.96 9.89
C TYR A 311 -7.05 -4.53 8.64
N MET A 312 -6.49 -4.25 7.47
CA MET A 312 -6.97 -4.74 6.20
C MET A 312 -6.00 -5.78 5.65
N GLN A 313 -6.52 -6.93 5.24
CA GLN A 313 -5.77 -7.98 4.55
C GLN A 313 -6.45 -8.27 3.20
N ILE A 314 -5.68 -8.26 2.11
CA ILE A 314 -6.13 -8.52 0.75
C ILE A 314 -5.31 -9.71 0.22
N GLY A 315 -5.96 -10.86 -0.01
CA GLY A 315 -5.24 -12.09 -0.26
C GLY A 315 -4.28 -12.47 0.89
N GLU A 316 -3.28 -13.30 0.61
CA GLU A 316 -2.36 -13.79 1.64
C GLU A 316 -1.23 -12.81 1.98
N ASP A 317 -0.70 -12.13 0.96
CA ASP A 317 0.59 -11.44 1.06
C ASP A 317 0.46 -9.91 1.24
N VAL A 318 -0.77 -9.36 1.19
CA VAL A 318 -1.00 -7.92 1.29
C VAL A 318 -1.77 -7.61 2.56
N SER A 319 -1.14 -6.92 3.49
CA SER A 319 -1.81 -6.39 4.68
C SER A 319 -1.31 -5.00 5.05
N GLY A 320 -2.17 -4.23 5.71
CA GLY A 320 -1.88 -2.89 6.18
C GLY A 320 -3.03 -2.34 7.02
N TYR A 321 -2.93 -1.06 7.37
CA TYR A 321 -3.96 -0.37 8.12
C TYR A 321 -4.66 0.68 7.26
N VAL A 322 -5.98 0.77 7.39
CA VAL A 322 -6.81 1.83 6.79
C VAL A 322 -7.53 2.59 7.89
N PHE A 323 -7.30 3.89 7.98
CA PHE A 323 -7.91 4.74 8.99
C PHE A 323 -9.28 5.22 8.54
N VAL A 324 -10.31 5.03 9.37
CA VAL A 324 -11.66 5.52 9.11
C VAL A 324 -12.26 6.14 10.37
N ALA A 325 -13.18 7.08 10.18
CA ALA A 325 -14.00 7.64 11.24
C ALA A 325 -15.45 7.10 11.18
N PRO A 326 -16.17 7.07 12.31
CA PRO A 326 -17.58 6.69 12.32
C PRO A 326 -18.42 7.55 11.36
N GLY A 327 -19.18 6.91 10.47
CA GLY A 327 -20.00 7.60 9.46
C GLY A 327 -19.26 8.02 8.19
N ASP A 328 -17.96 7.73 8.06
CA ASP A 328 -17.20 8.10 6.86
C ASP A 328 -17.48 7.16 5.69
N THR A 329 -17.30 7.68 4.47
CA THR A 329 -17.17 6.88 3.26
C THR A 329 -15.79 7.14 2.68
N LEU A 330 -14.89 6.19 2.87
CA LEU A 330 -13.53 6.25 2.37
C LEU A 330 -13.46 5.51 1.03
N MET A 331 -13.08 6.24 -0.01
CA MET A 331 -12.72 5.69 -1.32
C MET A 331 -11.20 5.48 -1.39
N CYS A 332 -10.78 4.26 -1.74
CA CYS A 332 -9.39 3.83 -1.84
C CYS A 332 -9.06 3.44 -3.29
N TYR A 333 -7.95 3.93 -3.80
CA TYR A 333 -7.31 3.40 -4.99
C TYR A 333 -5.99 2.77 -4.56
N TYR A 334 -5.81 1.50 -4.90
CA TYR A 334 -4.56 0.77 -4.74
C TYR A 334 -4.03 0.39 -6.11
N SER A 335 -2.72 0.46 -6.30
CA SER A 335 -2.06 -0.12 -7.47
C SER A 335 -1.56 -1.50 -7.10
N ILE A 336 -1.86 -2.53 -7.90
CA ILE A 336 -1.30 -3.87 -7.65
C ILE A 336 0.23 -3.86 -7.65
N THR A 337 0.85 -2.94 -8.41
CA THR A 337 2.30 -2.74 -8.43
C THR A 337 2.83 -2.25 -7.09
N ASP A 338 2.05 -1.47 -6.33
CA ASP A 338 2.41 -1.08 -4.96
C ASP A 338 2.22 -2.25 -4.00
N LEU A 339 1.08 -2.95 -4.11
CA LEU A 339 0.71 -4.03 -3.21
C LEU A 339 1.61 -5.27 -3.36
N GLN A 340 2.08 -5.55 -4.57
CA GLN A 340 2.90 -6.71 -4.91
C GLN A 340 4.21 -6.28 -5.57
N ASN A 341 4.90 -5.33 -4.95
CA ASN A 341 6.21 -4.90 -5.44
C ASN A 341 7.30 -5.92 -5.06
N PRO A 342 7.88 -6.67 -6.02
CA PRO A 342 8.92 -7.66 -5.74
C PRO A 342 10.21 -7.10 -5.14
N ARG A 343 10.40 -5.77 -5.21
CA ARG A 343 11.59 -5.08 -4.71
C ARG A 343 11.44 -4.58 -3.28
N ARG A 344 10.32 -4.88 -2.63
CA ARG A 344 10.00 -4.41 -1.27
C ARG A 344 9.50 -5.57 -0.45
N HIS A 345 10.08 -5.76 0.74
CA HIS A 345 9.67 -6.77 1.69
C HIS A 345 9.60 -6.15 3.10
N GLY A 346 8.68 -6.62 3.94
CA GLY A 346 8.51 -6.10 5.30
C GLY A 346 7.78 -4.76 5.37
N TYR A 347 8.23 -3.87 6.28
CA TYR A 347 7.54 -2.62 6.64
C TYR A 347 7.74 -1.47 5.65
N GLU A 348 8.64 -1.63 4.66
CA GLU A 348 8.87 -0.65 3.58
C GLU A 348 7.82 -0.75 2.47
N GLN A 349 6.57 -1.06 2.82
CA GLN A 349 5.47 -1.01 1.86
C GLN A 349 5.20 0.45 1.50
N ILE A 350 5.84 0.86 0.42
CA ILE A 350 5.69 2.20 -0.11
C ILE A 350 4.55 2.17 -1.11
N TRP A 351 3.40 2.70 -0.68
CA TRP A 351 2.18 2.85 -1.45
C TRP A 351 2.16 4.19 -2.21
N ASP A 352 3.21 4.48 -2.97
CA ASP A 352 3.40 5.77 -3.67
C ASP A 352 2.29 6.06 -4.70
N CYS A 353 1.63 5.03 -5.23
CA CYS A 353 0.54 5.13 -6.21
C CYS A 353 -0.85 5.11 -5.55
N SER A 354 -0.96 4.69 -4.28
CA SER A 354 -2.26 4.58 -3.63
C SER A 354 -2.87 5.95 -3.30
N ARG A 355 -4.19 6.06 -3.40
CA ARG A 355 -4.91 7.33 -3.23
C ARG A 355 -6.16 7.13 -2.38
N PHE A 356 -6.54 8.18 -1.66
CA PHE A 356 -7.70 8.17 -0.77
C PHE A 356 -8.57 9.40 -1.04
N MET A 357 -9.89 9.22 -0.98
CA MET A 357 -10.88 10.29 -1.08
C MET A 357 -11.96 10.06 0.00
N GLY A 358 -12.35 11.10 0.74
CA GLY A 358 -13.25 10.97 1.90
C GLY A 358 -12.79 11.76 3.12
N GLY A 359 -13.54 11.69 4.21
CA GLY A 359 -13.24 12.46 5.43
C GLY A 359 -11.93 12.04 6.11
N SER A 360 -11.59 10.76 6.00
CA SER A 360 -10.37 10.16 6.56
C SER A 360 -9.21 10.09 5.56
N ALA A 361 -9.42 10.52 4.31
CA ALA A 361 -8.41 10.46 3.26
C ALA A 361 -7.11 11.22 3.59
N PRO A 362 -7.15 12.44 4.16
CA PRO A 362 -5.91 13.13 4.53
C PRO A 362 -5.08 12.36 5.55
N HIS A 363 -5.70 11.68 6.53
CA HIS A 363 -4.95 10.87 7.49
C HIS A 363 -4.23 9.72 6.78
N ASN A 364 -4.96 8.91 6.00
CA ASN A 364 -4.37 7.77 5.29
C ASN A 364 -3.23 8.21 4.36
N GLN A 365 -3.43 9.28 3.58
CA GLN A 365 -2.42 9.77 2.65
C GLN A 365 -1.15 10.27 3.37
N PHE A 366 -1.30 11.13 4.38
CA PHE A 366 -0.15 11.69 5.07
C PHE A 366 0.51 10.71 6.03
N TYR A 367 -0.21 9.69 6.52
CA TYR A 367 0.39 8.60 7.29
C TYR A 367 1.45 7.85 6.49
N LEU A 368 1.15 7.49 5.23
CA LEU A 368 2.10 6.81 4.33
C LEU A 368 3.36 7.65 4.05
N ILE A 369 3.21 8.97 3.92
CA ILE A 369 4.35 9.87 3.74
C ILE A 369 5.13 10.01 5.06
N ALA A 370 4.41 10.19 6.19
CA ALA A 370 5.00 10.41 7.51
C ALA A 370 5.84 9.22 7.96
N GLN A 371 5.41 7.97 7.72
CA GLN A 371 6.17 6.77 8.10
C GLN A 371 7.61 6.76 7.59
N ARG A 372 7.91 7.45 6.48
CA ARG A 372 9.25 7.57 5.89
C ARG A 372 10.13 8.64 6.56
N MET A 373 9.51 9.52 7.34
CA MET A 373 10.15 10.63 8.04
C MET A 373 10.25 10.36 9.54
N MET A 374 9.32 9.59 10.10
CA MET A 374 9.24 9.26 11.51
C MET A 374 10.37 8.32 11.96
N PRO A 375 10.63 8.20 13.29
CA PRO A 375 11.61 7.27 13.81
C PRO A 375 11.39 5.85 13.29
N ASN A 376 12.46 5.24 12.77
CA ASN A 376 12.39 3.88 12.25
C ASN A 376 11.98 2.91 13.39
N PRO A 377 10.92 2.10 13.24
CA PRO A 377 10.53 1.14 14.26
C PRO A 377 11.48 -0.07 14.36
N TRP A 378 12.32 -0.31 13.35
CA TRP A 378 13.30 -1.42 13.36
C TRP A 378 14.41 -1.22 14.39
N GLY A 379 14.83 -2.30 15.02
CA GLY A 379 15.88 -2.30 16.04
C GLY A 379 15.44 -1.79 17.41
N VAL A 380 14.20 -1.32 17.58
CA VAL A 380 13.67 -0.90 18.90
C VAL A 380 13.72 -2.06 19.89
N TYR A 381 13.28 -3.26 19.46
CA TYR A 381 13.30 -4.45 20.31
C TYR A 381 14.72 -4.92 20.61
N ASP A 382 15.64 -4.82 19.65
CA ASP A 382 17.05 -5.19 19.86
C ASP A 382 17.73 -4.23 20.82
N ARG A 383 17.53 -2.91 20.62
CA ARG A 383 18.03 -1.87 21.53
C ARG A 383 17.44 -2.02 22.94
N MET A 384 16.16 -2.36 23.03
CA MET A 384 15.50 -2.67 24.30
C MET A 384 16.16 -3.85 24.99
N SER A 385 16.37 -4.97 24.29
CA SER A 385 17.04 -6.14 24.83
C SER A 385 18.46 -5.82 25.30
N GLU A 386 19.24 -5.10 24.47
CA GLU A 386 20.61 -4.66 24.80
C GLU A 386 20.64 -3.84 26.09
N CYS A 387 19.77 -2.83 26.21
CA CYS A 387 19.71 -1.97 27.40
C CYS A 387 19.19 -2.73 28.63
N ILE A 388 18.33 -3.74 28.45
CA ILE A 388 17.88 -4.60 29.56
C ILE A 388 19.04 -5.45 30.07
N GLU A 389 19.82 -6.08 29.19
CA GLU A 389 20.97 -6.92 29.57
C GLU A 389 22.04 -6.15 30.33
N LYS A 390 22.21 -4.86 30.01
CA LYS A 390 23.17 -3.95 30.64
C LYS A 390 22.64 -3.21 31.88
N ASP A 391 21.39 -3.45 32.27
CA ASP A 391 20.68 -2.66 33.30
C ASP A 391 20.72 -1.13 33.02
N ALA A 392 20.72 -0.74 31.75
CA ALA A 392 20.90 0.61 31.27
C ALA A 392 19.55 1.31 30.94
N SER A 393 18.65 1.37 31.92
CA SER A 393 17.30 1.94 31.72
C SER A 393 17.31 3.42 31.36
N ASP A 394 18.27 4.18 31.90
CA ASP A 394 18.40 5.61 31.63
C ASP A 394 18.88 5.87 30.19
N GLU A 395 19.75 5.00 29.65
CA GLU A 395 20.15 5.07 28.24
C GLU A 395 18.99 4.78 27.30
N PHE A 396 18.15 3.78 27.63
CA PHE A 396 16.98 3.48 26.82
C PHE A 396 15.98 4.64 26.83
N ARG A 397 15.73 5.23 28.01
CA ARG A 397 14.86 6.40 28.14
C ARG A 397 15.38 7.58 27.33
N ALA A 398 16.66 7.93 27.46
CA ALA A 398 17.28 9.02 26.71
C ALA A 398 17.22 8.78 25.19
N TRP A 399 17.32 7.51 24.75
CA TRP A 399 17.16 7.14 23.35
C TRP A 399 15.72 7.36 22.86
N ILE A 400 14.71 6.95 23.64
CA ILE A 400 13.29 7.24 23.31
C ILE A 400 13.02 8.75 23.33
N ASP A 401 13.58 9.53 24.25
CA ASP A 401 13.45 10.99 24.25
C ASP A 401 14.00 11.63 22.96
N GLY A 402 15.12 11.08 22.44
CA GLY A 402 15.64 11.46 21.13
C GLY A 402 14.68 11.13 19.99
N ARG A 403 14.02 9.98 20.04
CA ARG A 403 13.01 9.58 19.04
C ARG A 403 11.75 10.44 19.12
N LEU A 404 11.30 10.82 20.31
CA LEU A 404 10.20 11.76 20.51
C LEU A 404 10.51 13.14 19.88
N ARG A 405 11.72 13.67 20.09
CA ARG A 405 12.16 14.89 19.38
C ARG A 405 12.16 14.71 17.86
N GLN A 406 12.60 13.55 17.37
CA GLN A 406 12.52 13.25 15.94
C GLN A 406 11.06 13.20 15.44
N VAL A 407 10.08 12.73 16.24
CA VAL A 407 8.65 12.83 15.87
C VAL A 407 8.23 14.29 15.71
N ASP A 408 8.61 15.17 16.64
CA ASP A 408 8.33 16.62 16.57
C ASP A 408 8.94 17.24 15.30
N ASP A 409 10.22 17.02 15.08
CA ASP A 409 10.98 17.56 13.93
C ASP A 409 10.41 17.05 12.60
N SER A 410 10.09 15.76 12.51
CA SER A 410 9.55 15.14 11.30
C SER A 410 8.13 15.61 10.99
N LEU A 411 7.29 15.83 12.01
CA LEU A 411 5.96 16.41 11.80
C LEU A 411 6.04 17.88 11.36
N ALA A 412 6.98 18.65 11.94
CA ALA A 412 7.24 20.03 11.53
C ALA A 412 7.72 20.07 10.06
N ALA A 413 8.67 19.22 9.69
CA ALA A 413 9.16 19.09 8.32
C ALA A 413 8.05 18.67 7.34
N LEU A 414 7.18 17.73 7.73
CA LEU A 414 6.03 17.31 6.93
C LEU A 414 5.06 18.48 6.72
N SER A 415 4.76 19.23 7.78
CA SER A 415 3.87 20.40 7.75
C SER A 415 4.43 21.57 6.94
N ALA A 416 5.75 21.74 6.94
CA ALA A 416 6.44 22.70 6.11
C ALA A 416 6.43 22.29 4.62
N ARG A 417 6.38 20.99 4.33
CA ARG A 417 6.37 20.46 2.97
C ARG A 417 4.97 20.42 2.34
N TYR A 418 3.94 20.14 3.13
CA TYR A 418 2.58 19.88 2.63
C TYR A 418 1.49 20.60 3.42
N GLU A 419 0.34 20.81 2.79
CA GLU A 419 -0.83 21.45 3.41
C GLU A 419 -1.82 20.40 3.92
N PHE A 420 -2.09 20.39 5.22
CA PHE A 420 -3.10 19.53 5.82
C PHE A 420 -3.59 20.08 7.15
N SER A 421 -4.82 19.69 7.49
CA SER A 421 -5.57 20.24 8.61
C SER A 421 -4.89 20.00 9.96
N ALA A 422 -5.18 20.86 10.94
CA ALA A 422 -4.79 20.64 12.33
C ALA A 422 -5.34 19.32 12.89
N ARG A 423 -6.48 18.82 12.38
CA ARG A 423 -7.01 17.50 12.76
C ARG A 423 -6.11 16.37 12.31
N THR A 424 -5.68 16.41 11.06
CA THR A 424 -4.73 15.44 10.52
C THR A 424 -3.40 15.50 11.25
N ARG A 425 -2.87 16.69 11.56
CA ARG A 425 -1.66 16.86 12.38
C ARG A 425 -1.80 16.23 13.75
N ASN A 426 -2.89 16.50 14.48
CA ASN A 426 -3.10 15.94 15.81
C ASN A 426 -3.20 14.42 15.78
N LEU A 427 -3.92 13.84 14.81
CA LEU A 427 -4.04 12.37 14.68
C LEU A 427 -2.70 11.70 14.37
N LEU A 428 -1.91 12.25 13.45
CA LEU A 428 -0.58 11.72 13.13
C LEU A 428 0.36 11.84 14.34
N TYR A 429 0.36 13.00 14.99
CA TYR A 429 1.16 13.26 16.17
C TYR A 429 0.83 12.27 17.30
N ALA A 430 -0.45 12.15 17.64
CA ALA A 430 -0.92 11.20 18.65
C ALA A 430 -0.46 9.78 18.33
N ASN A 431 -0.58 9.34 17.07
CA ASN A 431 -0.20 8.00 16.67
C ASN A 431 1.30 7.72 16.85
N PHE A 432 2.18 8.57 16.31
CA PHE A 432 3.63 8.34 16.40
C PHE A 432 4.18 8.59 17.81
N ARG A 433 3.66 9.59 18.53
CA ARG A 433 4.03 9.84 19.93
C ARG A 433 3.62 8.67 20.84
N THR A 434 2.41 8.13 20.67
CA THR A 434 1.94 6.98 21.44
C THR A 434 2.77 5.72 21.18
N ALA A 435 3.22 5.51 19.93
CA ALA A 435 4.09 4.39 19.59
C ALA A 435 5.43 4.43 20.36
N GLU A 436 5.99 5.62 20.59
CA GLU A 436 7.23 5.78 21.36
C GLU A 436 7.02 5.61 22.86
N TYR A 437 5.94 6.15 23.44
CA TYR A 437 5.61 5.88 24.85
C TYR A 437 5.31 4.40 25.10
N ARG A 438 4.63 3.75 24.17
CA ARG A 438 4.43 2.30 24.21
C ARG A 438 5.77 1.56 24.29
N ASN A 439 6.82 2.03 23.62
CA ASN A 439 8.14 1.39 23.71
C ASN A 439 8.72 1.46 25.14
N LEU A 440 8.48 2.53 25.89
CA LEU A 440 8.85 2.64 27.31
C LEU A 440 8.04 1.67 28.19
N LEU A 441 6.73 1.56 27.95
CA LEU A 441 5.87 0.59 28.62
C LEU A 441 6.33 -0.85 28.35
N ASN A 442 6.72 -1.13 27.10
CA ASN A 442 7.24 -2.43 26.68
C ASN A 442 8.58 -2.76 27.34
N TYR A 443 9.48 -1.79 27.46
CA TYR A 443 10.74 -1.94 28.19
C TYR A 443 10.48 -2.31 29.65
N GLN A 444 9.60 -1.58 30.33
CA GLN A 444 9.28 -1.86 31.74
C GLN A 444 8.71 -3.27 31.94
N MET A 445 7.77 -3.69 31.08
CA MET A 445 7.18 -5.03 31.19
C MET A 445 8.25 -6.11 31.00
N ARG A 446 9.02 -6.04 29.91
CA ARG A 446 10.10 -7.00 29.62
C ARG A 446 11.17 -7.02 30.70
N HIS A 447 11.54 -5.86 31.22
CA HIS A 447 12.46 -5.77 32.34
C HIS A 447 11.88 -6.46 33.59
N SER A 448 10.58 -6.33 33.84
CA SER A 448 9.90 -6.97 34.97
C SER A 448 9.75 -8.49 34.82
N ASP A 449 9.81 -9.02 33.60
CA ASP A 449 9.83 -10.46 33.35
C ASP A 449 11.13 -11.10 33.86
N ARG A 450 12.23 -10.33 33.97
CA ARG A 450 13.49 -10.79 34.58
C ARG A 450 13.40 -11.09 36.08
N ARG A 451 12.26 -10.82 36.73
CA ARG A 451 11.98 -11.30 38.10
C ARG A 451 12.06 -12.82 38.21
N TYR A 452 11.87 -13.52 37.10
CA TYR A 452 11.93 -14.97 37.04
C TYR A 452 12.90 -15.43 35.94
N THR A 453 13.62 -16.51 36.21
CA THR A 453 14.26 -17.33 35.18
C THR A 453 13.36 -18.52 34.88
N TYR A 454 13.35 -18.97 33.63
CA TYR A 454 12.51 -20.08 33.18
C TYR A 454 13.39 -21.25 32.78
N SER A 455 13.15 -22.43 33.37
CA SER A 455 13.78 -23.68 32.95
C SER A 455 12.72 -24.64 32.42
N GLN A 456 13.00 -25.25 31.27
CA GLN A 456 12.09 -26.23 30.68
C GLN A 456 12.21 -27.55 31.44
N ARG A 457 11.06 -28.12 31.80
CA ARG A 457 10.95 -29.46 32.39
C ARG A 457 10.94 -30.53 31.29
N PRO A 458 11.24 -31.80 31.62
CA PRO A 458 11.23 -32.89 30.64
C PRO A 458 9.87 -33.11 29.93
N ASP A 459 8.76 -32.66 30.53
CA ASP A 459 7.41 -32.74 29.97
C ASP A 459 7.05 -31.57 29.03
N GLY A 460 8.01 -30.67 28.76
CA GLY A 460 7.83 -29.49 27.91
C GLY A 460 7.27 -28.26 28.63
N THR A 461 6.86 -28.37 29.91
CA THR A 461 6.37 -27.22 30.70
C THR A 461 7.52 -26.38 31.26
N TYR A 462 7.30 -25.10 31.51
CA TYR A 462 8.33 -24.21 32.07
C TYR A 462 8.16 -24.04 33.58
N LYS A 463 9.27 -24.10 34.33
CA LYS A 463 9.34 -23.73 35.74
C LYS A 463 9.90 -22.31 35.86
N ALA A 464 9.07 -21.38 36.34
CA ALA A 464 9.54 -20.07 36.77
C ALA A 464 10.25 -20.18 38.13
N THR A 465 11.46 -19.63 38.22
CA THR A 465 12.24 -19.55 39.47
C THR A 465 12.60 -18.09 39.72
N PRO A 466 12.43 -17.55 40.94
CA PRO A 466 12.83 -16.18 41.22
C PRO A 466 14.29 -15.92 40.85
N ASN A 467 14.54 -14.81 40.16
CA ASN A 467 15.87 -14.41 39.75
C ASN A 467 16.53 -13.58 40.88
N PRO A 468 17.58 -14.08 41.55
CA PRO A 468 18.25 -13.35 42.63
C PRO A 468 19.02 -12.10 42.13
N ASP A 469 19.37 -12.06 40.85
CA ASP A 469 20.09 -10.95 40.24
C ASP A 469 19.16 -9.83 39.78
N TYR A 470 17.84 -10.04 39.84
CA TYR A 470 16.87 -9.01 39.51
C TYR A 470 17.03 -7.78 40.41
N ARG A 471 17.11 -6.62 39.77
CA ARG A 471 17.01 -5.31 40.42
C ARG A 471 15.78 -4.61 39.85
N PRO A 472 14.88 -4.06 40.67
CA PRO A 472 13.76 -3.26 40.16
C PRO A 472 14.26 -2.02 39.42
N LEU A 473 13.48 -1.55 38.45
CA LEU A 473 13.74 -0.25 37.82
C LEU A 473 13.69 0.87 38.86
N PRO A 474 14.49 1.93 38.69
CA PRO A 474 14.35 3.12 39.51
C PRO A 474 12.94 3.71 39.32
N LYS A 475 12.36 4.25 40.39
CA LYS A 475 11.02 4.88 40.34
C LYS A 475 10.95 5.98 39.27
N SER A 476 12.04 6.71 39.09
CA SER A 476 12.17 7.78 38.09
C SER A 476 12.01 7.29 36.65
N PHE A 477 12.20 5.99 36.36
CA PHE A 477 11.97 5.46 35.02
C PHE A 477 10.53 5.74 34.55
N CYS A 478 9.57 5.71 35.47
CA CYS A 478 8.15 5.91 35.22
C CYS A 478 7.74 7.40 35.08
N ASP A 479 8.67 8.35 35.20
CA ASP A 479 8.35 9.80 35.18
C ASP A 479 7.77 10.28 33.85
N PHE A 480 7.90 9.50 32.76
CA PHE A 480 7.25 9.81 31.46
C PHE A 480 5.72 9.69 31.51
N MET A 481 5.16 9.01 32.51
CA MET A 481 3.72 8.82 32.66
C MET A 481 3.05 10.04 33.27
N THR A 482 2.86 11.06 32.44
CA THR A 482 2.11 12.27 32.81
C THR A 482 0.62 12.10 32.50
N MET A 483 -0.23 12.92 33.12
CA MET A 483 -1.65 12.96 32.76
C MET A 483 -1.87 13.39 31.31
N ASP A 484 -1.01 14.27 30.77
CA ASP A 484 -1.02 14.65 29.35
C ASP A 484 -0.75 13.49 28.40
N PHE A 485 -0.17 12.39 28.90
CA PHE A 485 -0.03 11.15 28.14
C PHE A 485 -1.21 10.20 28.42
N VAL A 486 -1.48 9.89 29.68
CA VAL A 486 -2.44 8.84 30.07
C VAL A 486 -3.89 9.23 29.76
N ASP A 487 -4.22 10.52 29.80
CA ASP A 487 -5.57 11.06 29.54
C ASP A 487 -5.65 11.81 28.19
N ASP A 488 -4.78 11.47 27.23
CA ASP A 488 -4.85 12.00 25.87
C ASP A 488 -6.07 11.40 25.13
N PRO A 489 -7.12 12.19 24.81
CA PRO A 489 -8.33 11.67 24.17
C PRO A 489 -8.09 11.13 22.75
N LEU A 490 -6.99 11.50 22.09
CA LEU A 490 -6.66 10.94 20.78
C LEU A 490 -5.98 9.58 20.85
N MET A 491 -5.61 9.09 22.04
CA MET A 491 -4.97 7.78 22.20
C MET A 491 -5.82 6.65 21.60
N ILE A 492 -7.15 6.73 21.73
CA ILE A 492 -8.11 5.77 21.16
C ILE A 492 -8.01 5.64 19.63
N ALA A 493 -7.54 6.68 18.95
CA ALA A 493 -7.42 6.68 17.49
C ALA A 493 -6.08 6.14 16.97
N THR A 494 -5.20 5.70 17.86
CA THR A 494 -3.85 5.25 17.51
C THR A 494 -3.80 3.75 17.29
N THR A 495 -2.87 3.29 16.44
CA THR A 495 -2.64 1.85 16.19
C THR A 495 -2.12 1.11 17.43
N CYS A 496 -1.70 1.83 18.46
CA CYS A 496 -1.08 1.27 19.67
C CYS A 496 -2.02 1.29 20.89
N PHE A 497 -3.26 1.79 20.75
CA PHE A 497 -4.19 1.98 21.87
C PHE A 497 -4.35 0.73 22.73
N ALA A 498 -4.74 -0.39 22.13
CA ALA A 498 -4.98 -1.63 22.84
C ALA A 498 -3.73 -2.14 23.58
N GLU A 499 -2.55 -1.97 22.98
CA GLU A 499 -1.28 -2.37 23.59
C GLU A 499 -0.94 -1.47 24.79
N VAL A 500 -1.12 -0.15 24.67
CA VAL A 500 -0.90 0.79 25.77
C VAL A 500 -1.83 0.50 26.95
N ILE A 501 -3.13 0.36 26.70
CA ILE A 501 -4.11 0.01 27.75
C ILE A 501 -3.74 -1.31 28.42
N ASN A 502 -3.36 -2.32 27.65
CA ASN A 502 -2.90 -3.59 28.21
C ASN A 502 -1.69 -3.41 29.15
N ARG A 503 -0.69 -2.59 28.77
CA ARG A 503 0.48 -2.35 29.64
C ARG A 503 0.13 -1.56 30.90
N LEU A 504 -0.83 -0.64 30.84
CA LEU A 504 -1.28 0.11 32.01
C LEU A 504 -2.05 -0.79 32.99
N GLU A 505 -2.82 -1.76 32.50
CA GLU A 505 -3.63 -2.65 33.34
C GLU A 505 -2.83 -3.80 33.96
N TYR A 506 -1.97 -4.44 33.16
CA TYR A 506 -1.27 -5.66 33.55
C TYR A 506 0.21 -5.44 33.87
N GLY A 507 0.68 -4.20 33.77
CA GLY A 507 2.05 -3.85 34.11
C GLY A 507 2.34 -3.89 35.62
N PRO A 508 3.61 -3.71 36.04
CA PRO A 508 4.00 -3.70 37.45
C PRO A 508 3.25 -2.64 38.28
N ALA A 509 3.04 -2.92 39.57
CA ALA A 509 2.33 -2.03 40.52
C ALA A 509 2.84 -0.57 40.59
N MET A 510 4.06 -0.29 40.10
CA MET A 510 4.56 1.08 39.92
C MET A 510 3.66 1.93 39.00
N PHE A 511 2.93 1.30 38.05
CA PHE A 511 1.95 1.97 37.19
C PHE A 511 0.81 2.62 37.97
N VAL A 512 0.24 1.89 38.92
CA VAL A 512 -0.89 2.37 39.74
C VAL A 512 -0.45 3.59 40.56
N GLY A 513 0.74 3.55 41.15
CA GLY A 513 1.28 4.67 41.94
C GLY A 513 1.61 5.92 41.12
N ALA A 514 2.22 5.77 39.93
CA ALA A 514 2.55 6.89 39.07
C ALA A 514 1.31 7.52 38.44
N ALA A 515 0.37 6.70 37.94
CA ALA A 515 -0.91 7.17 37.44
C ALA A 515 -1.72 7.87 38.54
N TYR A 516 -1.81 7.28 39.74
CA TYR A 516 -2.49 7.89 40.89
C TYR A 516 -1.88 9.25 41.30
N ASN A 517 -0.55 9.37 41.30
CA ASN A 517 0.12 10.66 41.55
C ASN A 517 -0.15 11.69 40.44
N GLY A 518 -0.29 11.24 39.18
CA GLY A 518 -0.76 12.08 38.08
C GLY A 518 -2.19 12.57 38.30
N PHE A 519 -3.10 11.68 38.67
CA PHE A 519 -4.50 12.02 38.97
C PHE A 519 -4.61 13.05 40.10
N ASN A 520 -3.84 12.90 41.19
CA ASN A 520 -3.87 13.83 42.31
C ASN A 520 -3.30 15.22 41.96
N LYS A 521 -2.19 15.28 41.20
CA LYS A 521 -1.60 16.57 40.78
C LYS A 521 -2.54 17.44 39.95
N ARG A 522 -3.43 16.84 39.16
CA ARG A 522 -4.44 17.58 38.38
C ARG A 522 -5.60 18.06 39.25
N TYR A 523 -5.98 17.29 40.27
CA TYR A 523 -6.98 17.73 41.26
C TYR A 523 -6.47 18.94 42.06
N ASP A 524 -5.20 18.92 42.47
CA ASP A 524 -4.58 20.01 43.23
C ASP A 524 -4.36 21.28 42.39
N SER A 525 -4.21 21.17 41.06
CA SER A 525 -4.10 22.33 40.15
C SER A 525 -5.45 22.86 39.64
N SER A 526 -6.55 22.19 39.97
CA SER A 526 -7.93 22.59 39.64
C SER A 526 -8.66 23.23 40.84
N GLY A 527 -7.97 23.44 41.96
CA GLY A 527 -8.46 24.05 43.20
C GLY A 527 -8.17 25.53 43.32
#